data_AF-A0A653XVJ5-F1
#
_entry.id   AF-A0A653XVJ5-F1
#
_cell.length_a   1.000
_cell.length_b   1.000
_cell.length_c   1.000
_cell.angle_alpha   90.00
_cell.angle_beta   90.00
_cell.angle_gamma   90.00
#
_symmetry.space_group_name_H-M   'P 1'
#
loop_
_entity.id
_entity.type
_entity.pdbx_description
1 polymer ?
#
loop_
_entity_poly.entity_id
_entity_poly.type
_entity_poly.pdbx_seq_one_letter_code
_entity_poly.pdbx_strand_id
1 'polypeptide(L)' 'MATGEFRVIRKNRKEEVFDTLRREILAARLKVTLDEQLKRPTSPTVKRLAGMKLPPMVRPHRSVGKTRVPN' A
#
# COMPACT_ATOMS: atom_id res chain seq x y z
N MET A 1 -33.80 -2.23 -18.11
CA MET A 1 -32.91 -3.07 -17.28
C MET A 1 -31.49 -2.88 -17.79
N ALA A 2 -30.67 -2.05 -17.14
CA ALA A 2 -29.30 -1.79 -17.58
C ALA A 2 -28.36 -2.79 -16.89
N THR A 3 -27.76 -3.68 -17.67
CA THR A 3 -26.72 -4.61 -17.23
C THR A 3 -25.49 -3.81 -16.81
N GLY A 4 -25.24 -3.73 -15.51
CA GLY A 4 -24.01 -3.16 -14.96
C GLY A 4 -22.84 -4.06 -15.30
N GLU A 5 -21.99 -3.61 -16.23
CA GLU A 5 -20.71 -4.23 -16.50
C GLU A 5 -19.83 -4.13 -15.26
N PHE A 6 -19.83 -5.17 -14.43
CA PHE A 6 -18.87 -5.32 -13.35
C PHE A 6 -17.50 -5.60 -13.96
N ARG A 7 -16.80 -4.52 -14.35
CA ARG A 7 -15.43 -4.59 -14.83
C ARG A 7 -14.58 -5.13 -13.68
N VAL A 8 -14.26 -6.43 -13.74
CA VAL A 8 -13.28 -7.07 -12.86
C VAL A 8 -11.93 -6.41 -13.14
N ILE A 9 -11.60 -5.37 -12.37
CA ILE A 9 -10.27 -4.78 -12.39
C ILE A 9 -9.35 -5.87 -11.84
N ARG A 10 -8.62 -6.55 -12.73
CA ARG A 10 -7.53 -7.45 -12.32
C ARG A 10 -6.48 -6.59 -11.62
N LYS A 11 -6.59 -6.48 -10.30
CA LYS A 11 -5.58 -5.86 -9.44
C LYS A 11 -4.27 -6.63 -9.61
N ASN A 12 -3.18 -5.92 -9.86
CA ASN A 12 -1.87 -6.55 -9.90
C ASN A 12 -1.54 -7.13 -8.51
N ARG A 13 -1.37 -8.45 -8.40
CA ARG A 13 -1.05 -9.12 -7.12
C ARG A 13 0.13 -8.49 -6.36
N LYS A 14 1.12 -7.95 -7.09
CA LYS A 14 2.26 -7.24 -6.50
C LYS A 14 1.88 -5.94 -5.79
N GLU A 15 0.93 -5.19 -6.34
CA GLU A 15 0.43 -3.94 -5.75
C GLU A 15 -0.31 -4.22 -4.45
N GLU A 16 -1.15 -5.26 -4.42
CA GLU A 16 -1.89 -5.69 -3.23
C GLU A 16 -0.95 -6.12 -2.08
N VAL A 17 0.10 -6.88 -2.41
CA VAL A 17 1.11 -7.28 -1.43
C VAL A 17 1.86 -6.07 -0.88
N PHE A 18 2.25 -5.11 -1.74
CA PHE A 18 2.93 -3.90 -1.29
C PHE A 18 2.04 -2.97 -0.48
N ASP A 19 0.76 -2.85 -0.83
CA ASP A 19 -0.21 -2.08 -0.06
C ASP A 19 -0.40 -2.70 1.34
N THR A 20 -0.53 -4.02 1.41
CA THR A 20 -0.63 -4.76 2.67
C THR A 20 0.61 -4.54 3.52
N LEU A 21 1.79 -4.73 2.95
CA LEU A 21 3.06 -4.56 3.67
C LEU A 21 3.25 -3.12 4.17
N ARG A 22 2.84 -2.10 3.41
CA ARG A 22 2.85 -0.71 3.88
C ARG A 22 1.94 -0.52 5.10
N ARG A 23 0.72 -1.07 5.07
CA ARG A 23 -0.24 -0.97 6.18
C ARG A 23 0.32 -1.63 7.43
N GLU A 24 0.89 -2.82 7.31
CA GLU A 24 1.49 -3.55 8.43
C GLU A 24 2.65 -2.77 9.07
N ILE A 25 3.55 -2.19 8.26
CA ILE A 25 4.65 -1.37 8.77
C ILE A 25 4.12 -0.13 9.50
N LEU A 26 3.12 0.55 8.95
CA LEU A 26 2.53 1.73 9.57
C LEU A 26 1.80 1.38 10.88
N ALA A 27 1.05 0.28 10.90
CA ALA A 27 0.39 -0.21 12.11
C ALA A 27 1.41 -0.58 13.20
N ALA A 28 2.53 -1.22 12.81
CA ALA A 28 3.62 -1.52 13.74
C ALA A 28 4.24 -0.25 14.32
N ARG A 29 4.49 0.78 13.51
CA ARG A 29 4.99 2.08 14.00
C ARG A 29 4.04 2.72 14.99
N LEU A 30 2.76 2.79 14.64
CA LEU A 30 1.73 3.34 15.52
C LEU A 30 1.67 2.57 16.85
N LYS A 31 1.70 1.24 16.79
CA LYS A 31 1.70 0.40 17.98
C LYS A 31 2.91 0.64 18.87
N VAL A 32 4.12 0.73 18.31
CA VAL A 32 5.34 1.04 19.08
C VAL A 32 5.19 2.38 19.79
N THR A 33 4.76 3.43 19.10
CA THR A 33 4.57 4.75 19.69
C THR A 33 3.52 4.74 20.81
N LEU A 34 2.39 4.06 20.62
CA LEU A 34 1.35 3.96 21.64
C LEU A 34 1.82 3.14 22.85
N ASP A 35 2.49 2.02 22.62
CA ASP A 35 3.05 1.20 23.69
C ASP A 35 4.08 1.99 24.52
N GLU A 36 4.93 2.81 23.87
CA GLU A 36 5.88 3.70 24.54
C GLU A 36 5.18 4.75 25.42
N GLN A 37 4.12 5.39 24.90
CA GLN A 37 3.31 6.36 25.65
C GLN A 37 2.61 5.72 26.85
N LEU A 38 2.14 4.49 26.69
CA LEU A 38 1.46 3.72 27.73
C LEU A 38 2.43 2.97 28.65
N LYS A 39 3.75 3.12 28.46
CA LYS A 39 4.81 2.39 29.18
C LYS A 39 4.65 0.87 29.12
N ARG A 40 4.06 0.37 28.03
CA ARG A 40 3.87 -1.05 27.76
C ARG A 40 5.06 -1.60 26.99
N PRO A 41 5.53 -2.83 27.28
CA PRO A 41 6.54 -3.48 26.45
C PRO A 41 5.99 -3.86 25.07
N THR A 42 6.62 -3.36 24.01
CA THR A 42 6.37 -3.84 22.64
C THR A 42 7.26 -5.02 22.30
N SER A 43 6.71 -6.02 21.61
CA SER A 43 7.45 -7.18 21.12
C SER A 43 8.63 -6.79 20.19
N PRO A 44 9.80 -7.44 20.30
CA PRO A 44 10.95 -7.19 19.42
C PRO A 44 10.63 -7.31 17.94
N THR A 45 9.73 -8.22 17.56
CA THR A 45 9.30 -8.42 16.17
C THR A 45 8.56 -7.21 15.62
N VAL A 46 7.71 -6.58 16.44
CA VAL A 46 6.96 -5.38 16.04
C VAL A 46 7.90 -4.19 15.92
N LYS A 47 8.87 -4.05 16.82
CA LYS A 47 9.92 -3.02 16.71
C LYS A 47 10.74 -3.17 15.42
N ARG A 48 11.12 -4.40 15.07
CA ARG A 48 11.79 -4.69 13.78
C ARG A 48 10.94 -4.31 12.59
N LEU A 49 9.65 -4.67 12.59
CA LEU A 49 8.71 -4.34 11.52
C LEU A 49 8.51 -2.82 11.37
N ALA A 50 8.39 -2.10 12.48
CA ALA A 50 8.27 -0.64 12.50
C ALA A 50 9.48 0.06 11.88
N GLY A 51 10.68 -0.51 12.07
CA GLY A 51 11.93 -0.03 11.49
C GLY A 51 12.13 -0.34 9.99
N MET A 52 11.24 -1.12 9.36
CA MET A 52 11.37 -1.44 7.93
C MET A 52 11.06 -0.22 7.05
N LYS A 53 11.70 -0.18 5.87
CA LYS A 53 11.40 0.83 4.84
C LYS A 53 10.04 0.52 4.20
N LEU A 54 9.27 1.56 3.92
CA LEU A 54 7.99 1.41 3.22
C LEU A 54 8.23 1.00 1.75
N PRO A 55 7.53 -0.02 1.25
CA PRO A 55 7.56 -0.38 -0.17
C PRO A 55 7.20 0.80 -1.07
N PRO A 56 7.78 0.91 -2.28
CA PRO A 56 7.49 2.01 -3.21
C PRO A 56 6.04 1.98 -3.69
N MET A 57 5.39 3.13 -3.78
CA MET A 57 4.03 3.26 -4.28
C MET A 57 4.01 3.13 -5.81
N VAL A 58 3.52 2.00 -6.31
CA VAL A 58 3.40 1.76 -7.76
C VAL A 58 2.22 2.57 -8.25
N ARG A 59 2.47 3.66 -8.98
CA ARG A 59 1.39 4.39 -9.65
C ARG A 59 1.00 3.60 -10.90
N PRO A 60 -0.30 3.37 -11.16
CA PRO A 60 -0.71 2.77 -12.42
C PRO A 60 -0.21 3.66 -13.56
N HIS A 61 0.54 3.05 -14.49
CA HIS A 61 1.03 3.74 -15.67
C HIS A 61 -0.17 4.24 -16.47
N ARG A 62 -0.46 5.55 -16.38
CA ARG A 62 -1.37 6.20 -17.32
C ARG A 62 -0.68 6.12 -18.68
N SER A 63 -1.19 5.25 -19.56
CA SER A 63 -0.89 5.30 -20.98
C SER A 63 -1.36 6.66 -21.49
N VAL A 64 -0.44 7.59 -21.60
CA VAL A 64 -0.68 8.88 -22.26
C VAL A 64 -1.01 8.55 -23.70
N GLY A 65 -2.27 8.79 -24.11
CA GLY A 65 -2.72 8.57 -25.47
C GLY A 65 -1.82 9.34 -26.43
N LYS A 66 -1.28 8.64 -27.44
CA LYS A 66 -0.56 9.28 -28.55
C LYS A 66 -1.52 10.22 -29.27
N THR A 67 -1.43 11.51 -29.00
CA THR A 67 -2.02 12.53 -29.86
C THR A 67 -1.25 12.52 -31.18
N ARG A 68 -1.86 12.00 -32.25
CA ARG A 68 -1.32 12.17 -33.60
C ARG A 68 -1.39 13.66 -33.92
N VAL A 69 -0.24 14.27 -34.15
CA VAL A 69 -0.14 15.62 -34.73
C VAL A 69 -0.33 15.44 -36.24
N PRO A 70 -1.31 16.12 -36.88
CA PRO A 70 -1.45 16.08 -38.33
C PRO A 70 -0.33 16.90 -38.99
N ASN A 71 0.06 16.42 -40.17
CA ASN A 71 1.10 16.96 -41.06
C ASN A 71 0.62 18.21 -41.80
#